data_AF-A0A2S2QHY7-F1
#
_entry.id   AF-A0A2S2QHY7-F1
#
_cell.length_a   1.000
_cell.length_b   1.000
_cell.length_c   1.000
_cell.angle_alpha   90.00
_cell.angle_beta   90.00
_cell.angle_gamma   90.00
#
_symmetry.space_group_name_H-M   'P 1'
#
loop_
_entity.id
_entity.type
_entity.pdbx_description
1 polymer ?
#
loop_
_entity_poly.entity_id
_entity_poly.type
_entity_poly.pdbx_seq_one_letter_code
_entity_poly.pdbx_strand_id
1 'polypeptide(L)'
;DLETFLSEYMNPKPNVVTERFKFKERRQGSETIIQFVAVLKNMSEFCEFSTHLDDALRDQLVWGIKDQTIQKRLLSEESLNFKKCVELNIAMEVATNDVNQLKNQNQVEVLYQKSKKRVVVGSRVQWKATSRGLQQRSKVVYYC
;
A
#
# COMPACT_ATOMS: atom_id res chain seq x y z
N ASP A 1 13.54 50.76 9.90
CA ASP A 1 14.23 50.18 8.74
C ASP A 1 13.23 49.95 7.61
N LEU A 2 13.59 50.32 6.39
CA LEU A 2 12.74 50.09 5.21
C LEU A 2 12.73 48.60 4.80
N GLU A 3 13.84 47.90 5.08
CA GLU A 3 14.02 46.48 4.78
C GLU A 3 13.05 45.58 5.56
N THR A 4 12.84 45.87 6.86
CA THR A 4 11.88 45.11 7.69
C THR A 4 10.44 45.30 7.22
N PHE A 5 10.05 46.53 6.89
CA PHE A 5 8.70 46.82 6.39
C PHE A 5 8.39 46.13 5.05
N LEU A 6 9.32 46.18 4.10
CA LEU A 6 9.17 45.47 2.82
C LEU A 6 9.12 43.96 3.00
N SER A 7 9.94 43.40 3.91
CA SER A 7 9.92 41.97 4.22
C SER A 7 8.58 41.51 4.80
N GLU A 8 8.01 42.26 5.74
CA GLU A 8 6.71 41.93 6.35
C GLU A 8 5.54 42.04 5.37
N TYR A 9 5.59 43.01 4.45
CA TYR A 9 4.56 43.17 3.43
C TYR A 9 4.64 42.08 2.35
N MET A 10 5.85 41.65 1.98
CA MET A 10 6.05 40.62 0.96
C MET A 10 5.82 39.21 1.49
N ASN A 11 5.96 38.98 2.80
CA ASN A 11 5.68 37.71 3.47
C ASN A 11 4.82 37.94 4.73
N PRO A 12 3.52 38.25 4.57
CA PRO A 12 2.65 38.44 5.70
C PRO A 12 2.59 37.15 6.53
N LYS A 13 2.64 37.31 7.86
CA LYS A 13 2.51 36.17 8.78
C LYS A 13 1.25 35.38 8.42
N PRO A 14 1.33 34.05 8.22
CA PRO A 14 0.17 33.24 7.88
C PRO A 14 -0.95 33.40 8.92
N ASN A 15 -2.19 33.54 8.44
CA ASN A 15 -3.34 33.61 9.32
C ASN A 15 -3.58 32.22 9.93
N VAL A 16 -3.39 32.13 11.25
CA VAL A 16 -3.54 30.89 12.02
C VAL A 16 -4.88 30.19 11.78
N VAL A 17 -5.98 30.95 11.65
CA VAL A 17 -7.32 30.39 11.41
C VAL A 17 -7.37 29.73 10.03
N THR A 18 -6.81 30.38 9.02
CA THR A 18 -6.72 29.84 7.66
C THR A 18 -5.87 28.57 7.62
N GLU A 19 -4.72 28.57 8.29
CA GLU A 19 -3.82 27.41 8.31
C GLU A 19 -4.44 26.23 9.06
N ARG A 20 -5.12 26.48 10.20
CA ARG A 20 -5.89 25.44 10.92
C ARG A 20 -7.03 24.87 10.08
N PHE A 21 -7.69 25.70 9.28
CA PHE A 21 -8.74 25.25 8.37
C PHE A 21 -8.17 24.33 7.28
N LYS A 22 -7.08 24.74 6.61
CA LYS A 22 -6.37 23.90 5.64
C LYS A 22 -5.91 22.58 6.25
N PHE A 23 -5.34 22.64 7.45
CA PHE A 23 -4.91 21.46 8.21
C PHE A 23 -6.08 20.50 8.44
N LYS A 24 -7.24 20.99 8.88
CA LYS A 24 -8.45 20.20 9.14
C LYS A 24 -9.04 19.55 7.87
N GLU A 25 -9.00 20.25 6.74
CA GLU A 25 -9.50 19.72 5.46
C GLU A 25 -8.59 18.66 4.84
N ARG A 26 -7.35 18.55 5.29
CA ARG A 26 -6.38 17.61 4.73
C ARG A 26 -6.85 16.15 4.84
N ARG A 27 -6.85 15.43 3.72
CA ARG A 27 -7.16 13.98 3.59
C ARG A 27 -6.09 13.27 2.77
N GLN A 28 -5.70 12.07 3.18
CA GLN A 28 -4.70 11.24 2.50
C GLN A 28 -5.13 10.94 1.05
N GLY A 29 -4.22 11.18 0.11
CA GLY A 29 -4.43 10.88 -1.31
C GLY A 29 -3.98 9.48 -1.71
N SER A 30 -3.12 9.41 -2.71
CA SER A 30 -2.40 8.18 -3.13
C SER A 30 -1.04 8.03 -2.46
N GLU A 31 -0.67 8.95 -1.57
CA GLU A 31 0.59 8.96 -0.83
C GLU A 31 0.61 7.88 0.27
N THR A 32 1.82 7.47 0.66
CA THR A 32 2.01 6.54 1.79
C THR A 32 1.67 7.21 3.12
N ILE A 33 1.46 6.41 4.16
CA ILE A 33 1.18 6.96 5.50
C ILE A 33 2.33 7.84 5.98
N ILE A 34 3.58 7.45 5.74
CA ILE A 34 4.77 8.22 6.15
C ILE A 34 4.78 9.59 5.45
N GLN A 35 4.48 9.63 4.16
CA GLN A 35 4.39 10.87 3.39
C GLN A 35 3.26 11.76 3.91
N PHE A 36 2.09 11.18 4.18
CA PHE A 36 0.96 11.90 4.73
C PHE A 36 1.30 12.56 6.08
N VAL A 37 1.93 11.80 6.98
CA VAL A 37 2.37 12.28 8.30
C VAL A 37 3.38 13.42 8.17
N ALA A 38 4.34 13.32 7.24
CA ALA A 38 5.30 14.39 6.98
C ALA A 38 4.61 15.68 6.51
N VAL A 39 3.62 15.56 5.61
CA VAL A 39 2.82 16.72 5.16
C VAL A 39 2.03 17.34 6.33
N LEU A 40 1.40 16.53 7.17
CA LEU A 40 0.68 17.04 8.35
C LEU A 40 1.59 17.82 9.30
N LYS A 41 2.80 17.32 9.55
CA LYS A 41 3.80 18.03 10.38
C LYS A 41 4.17 19.37 9.76
N ASN A 42 4.43 19.43 8.46
CA ASN A 42 4.77 20.69 7.79
C ASN A 42 3.61 21.70 7.85
N MET A 43 2.37 21.24 7.66
CA MET A 43 1.19 22.13 7.76
C MET A 43 0.96 22.65 9.19
N SER A 44 1.33 21.87 10.21
CA SER A 44 1.13 22.23 11.61
C SER A 44 2.00 23.39 12.09
N GLU A 45 3.10 23.70 11.38
CA GLU A 45 4.06 24.75 11.73
C GLU A 45 3.40 26.13 11.88
N PHE A 46 2.45 26.44 10.99
CA PHE A 46 1.74 27.72 11.00
C PHE A 46 0.42 27.71 11.75
N CYS A 47 0.08 26.59 12.40
CA CYS A 47 -1.19 26.43 13.12
C CYS A 47 -1.13 26.86 14.59
N GLU A 48 0.06 27.16 15.13
CA GLU A 48 0.25 27.56 16.54
C GLU A 48 -0.44 26.60 17.53
N PHE A 49 -0.25 25.28 17.36
CA PHE A 49 -0.83 24.27 18.26
C PHE A 49 -0.13 24.19 19.63
N SER A 50 1.10 24.70 19.73
CA SER A 50 1.87 24.77 20.98
C SER A 50 1.96 23.39 21.65
N THR A 51 1.53 23.27 22.91
CA THR A 51 1.56 22.02 23.70
C THR A 51 0.61 20.94 23.18
N HIS A 52 -0.35 21.29 22.33
CA HIS A 52 -1.36 20.37 21.80
C HIS A 52 -1.02 19.85 20.40
N LEU A 53 0.22 20.04 19.93
CA LEU A 53 0.65 19.63 18.60
C LEU A 53 0.43 18.12 18.36
N ASP A 54 0.83 17.28 19.31
CA ASP A 54 0.70 15.82 19.17
C ASP A 54 -0.76 15.38 19.14
N ASP A 55 -1.64 16.01 19.94
CA ASP A 55 -3.07 15.73 19.90
C ASP A 55 -3.69 16.15 18.56
N ALA A 56 -3.35 17.35 18.06
CA ALA A 56 -3.84 17.84 16.78
C ALA A 56 -3.39 16.95 15.61
N LEU A 57 -2.12 16.51 15.61
CA LEU A 57 -1.58 15.60 14.60
C LEU A 57 -2.23 14.22 14.68
N ARG A 58 -2.44 13.68 15.89
CA ARG A 58 -3.15 12.41 16.09
C ARG A 58 -4.57 12.49 15.52
N ASP A 59 -5.33 13.50 15.93
CA ASP A 59 -6.73 13.63 15.57
C ASP A 59 -6.88 13.82 14.06
N GLN A 60 -6.01 14.63 13.45
CA GLN A 60 -6.00 14.83 12.00
C GLN A 60 -5.53 13.60 11.23
N LEU A 61 -4.58 12.82 11.78
CA LEU A 61 -4.16 11.56 11.17
C LEU A 61 -5.31 10.54 11.16
N VAL A 62 -6.01 10.37 12.29
CA VAL A 62 -7.16 9.46 12.40
C VAL A 62 -8.29 9.90 11.48
N TRP A 63 -8.61 11.19 11.44
CA TRP A 63 -9.65 11.74 10.59
C TRP A 63 -9.30 11.71 9.10
N GLY A 64 -8.02 11.93 8.79
CA GLY A 64 -7.53 12.17 7.45
C GLY A 64 -7.13 10.92 6.66
N ILE A 65 -7.00 9.77 7.30
CA ILE A 65 -6.54 8.55 6.64
C ILE A 65 -7.57 7.99 5.65
N LYS A 66 -7.07 7.40 4.55
CA LYS A 66 -7.90 6.84 3.49
C LYS A 66 -8.42 5.44 3.82
N ASP A 67 -7.61 4.61 4.47
CA ASP A 67 -7.98 3.22 4.78
C ASP A 67 -8.91 3.16 5.99
N GLN A 68 -10.18 2.83 5.74
CA GLN A 68 -11.20 2.69 6.77
C GLN A 68 -10.93 1.55 7.75
N THR A 69 -10.19 0.51 7.35
CA THR A 69 -9.82 -0.60 8.22
C THR A 69 -8.82 -0.13 9.27
N ILE A 70 -7.82 0.64 8.83
CA ILE A 70 -6.84 1.25 9.71
C ILE A 70 -7.53 2.28 10.62
N GLN A 71 -8.41 3.11 10.08
CA GLN A 71 -9.19 4.08 10.87
C GLN A 71 -10.01 3.42 11.98
N LYS A 72 -10.75 2.34 11.67
CA LYS A 72 -11.52 1.56 12.66
C LYS A 72 -10.61 0.99 13.75
N ARG A 73 -9.43 0.48 13.37
CA ARG A 73 -8.47 -0.05 14.33
C ARG A 73 -7.98 1.03 15.28
N LEU A 74 -7.62 2.21 14.77
CA LEU A 74 -7.19 3.34 15.59
C LEU A 74 -8.27 3.80 16.57
N LEU A 75 -9.52 3.90 16.12
CA LEU A 75 -10.67 4.29 16.96
C LEU A 75 -11.02 3.26 18.04
N SER A 76 -10.54 2.01 17.91
CA SER A 76 -10.72 0.96 18.92
C SER A 76 -9.66 0.97 20.03
N GLU A 77 -8.61 1.78 19.90
CA GLU A 77 -7.52 1.85 20.89
C GLU A 77 -7.92 2.72 22.09
N GLU A 78 -7.82 2.18 23.30
CA GLU A 78 -8.17 2.86 24.55
C GLU A 78 -7.27 4.07 24.86
N SER A 79 -5.96 3.91 24.63
CA SER A 79 -4.97 4.98 24.77
C SER A 79 -4.21 5.15 23.46
N LEU A 80 -4.54 6.22 22.73
CA LEU A 80 -3.91 6.56 21.46
C LEU A 80 -3.18 7.89 21.58
N ASN A 81 -1.86 7.84 21.44
CA ASN A 81 -1.01 9.01 21.23
C ASN A 81 -0.53 9.06 19.79
N PHE A 82 0.02 10.20 19.36
CA PHE A 82 0.45 10.39 17.98
C PHE A 82 1.49 9.37 17.53
N LYS A 83 2.49 9.08 18.36
CA LYS A 83 3.53 8.08 18.07
C LYS A 83 2.95 6.69 17.81
N LYS A 84 2.12 6.19 18.73
CA LYS A 84 1.44 4.89 18.61
C LYS A 84 0.51 4.84 17.39
N CYS A 85 -0.17 5.96 17.10
CA CYS A 85 -0.98 6.09 15.89
C CYS A 85 -0.12 5.87 14.65
N VAL A 86 1.00 6.57 14.51
CA VAL A 86 1.92 6.41 13.36
C VAL A 86 2.45 4.96 13.25
N GLU A 87 2.89 4.37 14.36
CA GLU A 87 3.42 2.99 14.38
C GLU A 87 2.38 1.97 13.93
N LEU A 88 1.14 2.04 14.44
CA LEU A 88 0.05 1.15 14.05
C LEU A 88 -0.30 1.28 12.57
N ASN A 89 -0.40 2.52 12.09
CA ASN A 89 -0.66 2.82 10.70
C ASN A 89 0.37 2.17 9.77
N ILE A 90 1.66 2.39 10.03
CA ILE A 90 2.77 1.82 9.24
C ILE A 90 2.72 0.29 9.29
N ALA A 91 2.54 -0.30 10.47
CA ALA A 91 2.47 -1.76 10.61
C ALA A 91 1.34 -2.37 9.78
N MET A 92 0.18 -1.71 9.74
CA MET A 92 -0.96 -2.17 8.93
C MET A 92 -0.75 -1.97 7.42
N GLU A 93 -0.11 -0.87 7.00
CA GLU A 93 0.26 -0.64 5.60
C GLU A 93 1.22 -1.74 5.11
N VAL A 94 2.26 -2.04 5.90
CA VAL A 94 3.22 -3.11 5.61
C VAL A 94 2.53 -4.47 5.56
N ALA A 95 1.73 -4.82 6.58
CA ALA A 95 1.03 -6.10 6.61
C ALA A 95 0.08 -6.28 5.40
N THR A 96 -0.58 -5.20 4.98
CA THR A 96 -1.46 -5.22 3.79
C THR A 96 -0.65 -5.47 2.52
N ASN A 97 0.51 -4.82 2.38
CA ASN A 97 1.42 -5.02 1.25
C ASN A 97 1.96 -6.46 1.22
N ASP A 98 2.38 -7.00 2.36
CA ASP A 98 2.89 -8.37 2.47
C ASP A 98 1.82 -9.39 2.08
N VAL A 99 0.60 -9.25 2.57
CA VAL A 99 -0.53 -10.13 2.19
C VAL A 99 -0.80 -10.06 0.69
N ASN A 100 -0.72 -8.87 0.08
CA ASN A 100 -0.91 -8.71 -1.37
C ASN A 100 0.22 -9.38 -2.16
N GLN A 101 1.48 -9.28 -1.71
CA GLN A 101 2.61 -9.96 -2.33
C GLN A 101 2.46 -11.48 -2.27
N LEU A 102 2.10 -12.03 -1.11
CA LEU A 102 1.88 -13.47 -0.94
C LEU A 102 0.75 -14.00 -1.85
N LYS A 103 -0.36 -13.26 -1.97
CA LYS A 103 -1.45 -13.62 -2.89
C LYS A 103 -0.98 -13.65 -4.35
N ASN A 104 -0.17 -12.69 -4.76
CA ASN A 104 0.35 -12.62 -6.13
C ASN A 104 1.33 -13.77 -6.42
N GLN A 105 2.22 -14.09 -5.48
CA GLN A 105 3.14 -15.24 -5.61
C GLN A 105 2.38 -16.56 -5.79
N ASN A 106 1.35 -16.79 -4.98
CA ASN A 106 0.51 -17.99 -5.10
C ASN A 106 -0.18 -18.09 -6.47
N GLN A 107 -0.62 -16.97 -7.06
CA GLN A 107 -1.23 -16.97 -8.39
C GLN A 107 -0.21 -17.34 -9.49
N VAL A 108 1.01 -16.79 -9.42
CA VAL A 108 2.08 -17.10 -10.39
C VAL A 108 2.46 -18.58 -10.32
N GLU A 109 2.55 -19.15 -9.11
CA GLU A 109 2.89 -20.56 -8.93
C GLU A 109 1.80 -21.50 -9.51
N VAL A 110 0.52 -21.19 -9.29
CA VAL A 110 -0.60 -21.96 -9.88
C VAL A 110 -0.61 -21.88 -11.40
N LEU A 111 -0.33 -20.71 -11.99
CA LEU A 111 -0.24 -20.53 -13.44
C LEU A 111 0.93 -21.34 -14.02
N TYR A 112 2.08 -21.29 -13.36
CA TYR A 112 3.26 -22.07 -13.73
C TYR A 112 2.96 -23.57 -13.73
N GLN A 113 2.32 -24.10 -12.68
CA GLN A 113 1.94 -25.51 -12.57
C GLN A 113 0.89 -25.93 -13.63
N LYS A 114 -0.08 -25.07 -13.95
CA LYS A 114 -1.06 -25.31 -15.03
C LYS A 114 -0.39 -25.38 -16.41
N SER A 115 0.64 -24.58 -16.66
CA SER A 115 1.39 -24.62 -17.93
C SER A 115 2.12 -25.96 -18.13
N LYS A 116 2.80 -26.49 -17.10
CA LYS A 116 3.46 -27.81 -17.14
C LYS A 116 2.48 -28.97 -17.37
N LYS A 117 1.28 -28.92 -16.78
CA LYS A 117 0.24 -29.95 -16.99
C LYS A 117 -0.32 -29.96 -18.41
N ARG A 118 -0.33 -28.82 -19.14
CA ARG A 118 -0.76 -28.79 -20.55
C ARG A 118 0.28 -29.36 -21.51
N VAL A 119 1.56 -29.33 -21.17
CA VAL A 119 2.64 -29.91 -22.00
C VAL A 119 2.64 -31.44 -21.93
N VAL A 120 2.04 -32.04 -20.90
CA VAL A 120 1.87 -33.50 -20.77
C VAL A 120 0.46 -33.92 -21.19
N VAL A 121 0.07 -33.63 -22.43
CA VAL A 121 -1.12 -34.26 -23.04
C VAL A 121 -0.73 -34.80 -24.42
N GLY A 122 -0.37 -36.09 -24.45
CA GLY A 122 -0.61 -36.93 -25.63
C GLY A 122 0.59 -37.70 -26.19
N SER A 123 0.99 -38.79 -25.52
CA SER A 123 1.56 -39.96 -26.22
C SER A 123 0.58 -41.12 -26.10
N ARG A 124 -0.42 -41.19 -26.98
CA ARG A 124 -1.30 -42.37 -27.05
C ARG A 124 -0.54 -43.49 -27.77
N VAL A 125 0.05 -44.41 -27.00
CA VAL A 125 0.65 -45.64 -27.57
C VAL A 125 -0.49 -46.59 -27.93
N GLN A 126 -0.71 -46.78 -29.23
CA GLN A 126 -1.74 -47.67 -29.75
C GLN A 126 -1.16 -49.07 -29.93
N TRP A 127 -1.64 -50.02 -29.12
CA TRP A 127 -1.27 -51.43 -29.21
C TRP A 127 -2.25 -52.16 -30.13
N LYS A 128 -1.74 -52.86 -31.15
CA LYS A 128 -2.52 -53.84 -31.91
C LYS A 128 -2.10 -55.24 -31.48
N ALA A 129 -3.04 -56.00 -30.94
CA ALA A 129 -2.83 -57.41 -30.65
C ALA A 129 -2.68 -58.17 -31.97
N THR A 130 -1.63 -58.97 -32.08
CA THR A 130 -1.47 -59.96 -33.15
C THR A 130 -1.25 -61.33 -32.52
N SER A 131 -1.60 -62.38 -33.25
CA SER A 131 -1.66 -63.77 -32.78
C SER A 131 -0.30 -64.39 -32.38
N ARG A 132 0.80 -63.62 -32.39
CA ARG A 132 2.15 -64.08 -32.01
C ARG A 132 2.91 -63.11 -31.09
N GLY A 133 2.22 -62.26 -30.33
CA GLY A 133 2.82 -61.37 -29.31
C GLY A 133 2.92 -59.90 -29.72
N LEU A 134 3.16 -59.03 -28.73
CA LEU A 134 3.16 -57.56 -28.86
C LEU A 134 4.53 -57.05 -29.35
N GLN A 135 4.56 -56.36 -30.48
CA GLN A 135 5.78 -55.74 -31.00
C GLN A 135 5.58 -54.23 -31.25
N GLN A 136 6.42 -53.41 -30.59
CA GLN A 136 6.40 -51.95 -30.68
C GLN A 136 7.32 -51.52 -31.82
N ARG A 137 6.83 -50.67 -32.74
CA ARG A 137 7.66 -50.05 -33.79
C ARG A 137 7.65 -48.54 -33.63
N SER A 138 8.81 -47.97 -33.30
CA SER A 138 9.05 -46.52 -33.27
C SER A 138 9.19 -46.01 -34.70
N LYS A 139 8.34 -45.06 -35.12
CA LYS A 139 8.58 -44.26 -36.34
C LYS A 139 9.13 -42.90 -35.93
N VAL A 140 10.28 -42.54 -36.47
CA VAL A 140 10.87 -41.20 -36.38
C VAL A 140 10.30 -40.36 -37.52
N VAL A 141 9.78 -39.16 -37.20
CA VAL A 141 9.35 -38.17 -38.20
C VAL A 141 10.10 -36.88 -37.90
N TYR A 142 10.84 -36.38 -38.90
CA TYR A 142 11.46 -35.06 -38.89
C TYR A 142 10.45 -34.06 -39.46
N TYR A 143 10.34 -32.88 -38.85
CA TYR A 143 9.57 -31.76 -39.41
C TYR A 143 10.56 -30.73 -39.96
N CYS A 144 10.29 -30.23 -41.18
CA CYS A 144 10.92 -29.03 -41.75
C CYS A 144 10.52 -27.78 -40.96
#